data_AF-A0A440UTP1-F1
#
_entry.id   AF-A0A440UTP1-F1
#
_cell.length_a   1.000
_cell.length_b   1.000
_cell.length_c   1.000
_cell.angle_alpha   90.00
_cell.angle_beta   90.00
_cell.angle_gamma   90.00
#
_symmetry.space_group_name_H-M   'P 1'
#
loop_
_entity.id
_entity.type
_entity.pdbx_description
1 polymer ?
#
loop_
_entity_poly.entity_id
_entity_poly.type
_entity_poly.pdbx_seq_one_letter_code
_entity_poly.pdbx_strand_id
1 'polypeptide(L)'
;AEWPQVKDFAFRLAQAVAQSDPAHFTAALSKARRKGRIFVDYLRNQRGATAIMPYSARSRPGAPVAAPITWAEMKTIDAPSHFHVGDAAELKKRATYKALAGWGRADQSLPNL
;
A
#
# COMPACT_ATOMS: atom_id res chain seq x y z
N ALA A 1 11.20 17.84 0.76
CA ALA A 1 10.66 17.69 -0.60
C ALA A 1 9.21 18.15 -0.58
N GLU A 2 8.79 19.00 -1.51
CA GLU A 2 7.39 19.43 -1.58
C GLU A 2 6.53 18.38 -2.31
N TRP A 3 5.21 18.56 -2.27
CA TRP A 3 4.24 17.65 -2.89
C TRP A 3 4.56 17.28 -4.35
N PRO A 4 4.95 18.21 -5.24
CA PRO A 4 5.29 17.86 -6.63
C PRO A 4 6.47 16.89 -6.73
N GLN A 5 7.53 17.10 -5.95
CA GLN A 5 8.72 16.24 -5.96
C GLN A 5 8.41 14.83 -5.44
N VAL A 6 7.59 14.72 -4.38
CA VAL A 6 7.17 13.42 -3.86
C VAL A 6 6.32 12.66 -4.88
N LYS A 7 5.40 13.37 -5.56
CA LYS A 7 4.58 12.79 -6.63
C LYS A 7 5.42 12.31 -7.81
N ASP A 8 6.37 13.13 -8.26
CA ASP A 8 7.26 12.80 -9.38
C ASP A 8 8.13 11.59 -9.05
N PHE A 9 8.73 11.55 -7.85
CA PHE A 9 9.50 10.40 -7.39
C PHE A 9 8.65 9.11 -7.38
N ALA A 10 7.43 9.17 -6.81
CA ALA A 10 6.53 8.02 -6.77
C ALA A 10 6.12 7.56 -8.19
N PHE A 11 5.95 8.50 -9.13
CA PHE A 11 5.68 8.19 -10.53
C PHE A 11 6.86 7.46 -11.19
N ARG A 12 8.09 7.96 -11.03
CA ARG A 12 9.30 7.33 -11.57
C ARG A 12 9.52 5.94 -10.99
N LEU A 13 9.27 5.75 -9.69
CA LEU A 13 9.30 4.43 -9.06
C LEU A 13 8.27 3.48 -9.69
N ALA A 14 7.03 3.94 -9.87
CA ALA A 14 5.98 3.16 -10.53
C ALA A 14 6.35 2.79 -11.98
N GLN A 15 7.00 3.69 -12.72
CA GLN A 15 7.51 3.42 -14.06
C GLN A 15 8.62 2.37 -14.04
N ALA A 16 9.59 2.48 -13.13
CA ALA A 16 10.69 1.52 -13.01
C ALA A 16 10.16 0.10 -12.72
N VAL A 17 9.20 -0.05 -11.80
CA VAL A 17 8.55 -1.35 -11.52
C VAL A 17 7.82 -1.89 -12.76
N ALA A 18 7.09 -1.03 -13.47
CA ALA A 18 6.39 -1.43 -14.69
C ALA A 18 7.34 -1.79 -15.84
N GLN A 19 8.56 -1.24 -15.86
CA GLN A 19 9.59 -1.56 -16.84
C GLN A 19 10.33 -2.85 -16.48
N SER A 20 10.55 -3.12 -15.19
CA SER A 20 11.21 -4.35 -14.75
C SER A 20 10.37 -5.60 -14.97
N ASP A 21 9.04 -5.47 -14.91
CA ASP A 21 8.10 -6.56 -15.17
C ASP A 21 6.82 -6.04 -15.87
N PRO A 22 6.90 -5.76 -17.19
CA PRO A 22 5.79 -5.18 -17.95
C PRO A 22 4.63 -6.15 -18.19
N ALA A 23 4.86 -7.46 -17.97
CA ALA A 23 3.85 -8.49 -18.10
C ALA A 23 2.85 -8.43 -16.93
N HIS A 24 3.32 -8.09 -15.72
CA HIS A 24 2.46 -8.05 -14.53
C HIS A 24 2.14 -6.64 -14.04
N PHE A 25 2.95 -5.62 -14.34
CA PHE A 25 2.77 -4.27 -13.80
C PHE A 25 2.54 -3.21 -14.87
N THR A 26 1.92 -2.10 -14.45
CA THR A 26 1.76 -0.91 -15.30
C THR A 26 1.71 0.37 -14.46
N ALA A 27 2.26 1.46 -15.02
CA ALA A 27 2.09 2.82 -14.50
C ALA A 27 1.02 3.62 -15.28
N ALA A 28 0.29 2.96 -16.21
CA ALA A 28 -0.67 3.65 -17.06
C ALA A 28 -1.99 3.97 -16.35
N LEU A 29 -2.44 5.23 -16.49
CA LEU A 29 -3.71 5.70 -15.92
C LEU A 29 -4.95 5.08 -16.59
N SER A 30 -4.89 4.79 -17.89
CA SER A 30 -6.02 4.23 -18.62
C SER A 30 -6.37 2.84 -18.10
N LYS A 31 -7.61 2.64 -17.63
CA LYS A 31 -8.12 1.34 -17.18
C LYS A 31 -8.00 0.26 -18.25
N ALA A 32 -8.22 0.61 -19.53
CA ALA A 32 -8.09 -0.32 -20.64
C ALA A 32 -6.66 -0.89 -20.76
N ARG A 33 -5.65 -0.09 -20.42
CA ARG A 33 -4.22 -0.52 -20.44
C ARG A 33 -3.82 -1.36 -19.22
N ARG A 34 -4.70 -1.54 -18.23
CA ARG A 34 -4.42 -2.29 -16.99
C ARG A 34 -4.91 -3.74 -17.04
N LYS A 35 -5.65 -4.16 -18.07
CA LYS A 35 -6.26 -5.49 -18.11
C LYS A 35 -5.18 -6.58 -17.92
N GLY A 36 -5.39 -7.46 -16.95
CA GLY A 36 -4.45 -8.54 -16.60
C GLY A 36 -3.19 -8.10 -15.84
N ARG A 37 -3.08 -6.83 -15.44
CA ARG A 37 -1.90 -6.25 -14.79
C ARG A 37 -2.26 -5.45 -13.55
N ILE A 38 -1.29 -5.34 -12.64
CA ILE A 38 -1.36 -4.51 -11.44
C ILE A 38 -0.93 -3.09 -11.80
N PHE A 39 -1.82 -2.13 -11.58
CA PHE A 39 -1.48 -0.71 -11.66
C PHE A 39 -0.79 -0.28 -10.38
N VAL A 40 0.44 0.24 -10.50
CA VAL A 40 1.19 0.81 -9.38
C VAL A 40 0.68 2.24 -9.16
N ASP A 41 -0.28 2.41 -8.24
CA ASP A 41 -0.98 3.67 -8.00
C ASP A 41 -0.13 4.69 -7.24
N TYR A 42 0.50 5.60 -7.99
CA TYR A 42 1.30 6.70 -7.44
C TYR A 42 0.47 7.95 -7.09
N LEU A 43 -0.84 7.97 -7.37
CA LEU A 43 -1.67 9.18 -7.33
C LEU A 43 -2.04 9.64 -5.91
N ARG A 44 -1.75 8.84 -4.89
CA ARG A 44 -1.98 9.21 -3.49
C ARG A 44 -0.95 10.19 -2.94
N ASN A 45 0.15 10.39 -3.68
CA ASN A 45 1.29 11.21 -3.27
C ASN A 45 1.14 12.68 -3.73
N GLN A 46 -0.04 13.26 -3.55
CA GLN A 46 -0.31 14.65 -3.93
C GLN A 46 -1.15 15.36 -2.88
N ARG A 47 -1.06 16.69 -2.82
CA ARG A 47 -1.80 17.50 -1.85
C ARG A 47 -3.30 17.21 -1.93
N GLY A 48 -3.90 16.90 -0.78
CA GLY A 48 -5.33 16.62 -0.65
C GLY A 48 -5.74 15.19 -0.99
N ALA A 49 -4.85 14.35 -1.51
CA ALA A 49 -5.13 12.92 -1.65
C ALA A 49 -5.07 12.21 -0.29
N THR A 50 -5.86 11.15 -0.14
CA THR A 50 -5.95 10.36 1.10
C THR A 50 -5.60 8.89 0.85
N ALA A 51 -5.14 8.22 1.89
CA ALA A 51 -5.04 6.76 1.99
C ALA A 51 -5.81 6.30 3.23
N ILE A 52 -6.18 5.02 3.27
CA ILE A 52 -6.89 4.47 4.43
C ILE A 52 -5.96 4.48 5.65
N MET A 53 -6.49 4.88 6.82
CA MET A 53 -5.74 4.81 8.07
C MET A 53 -5.58 3.33 8.49
N PRO A 54 -4.38 2.88 8.91
CA PRO A 54 -4.18 1.57 9.52
C PRO A 54 -5.21 1.24 10.59
N TYR A 55 -5.64 -0.01 10.63
CA TYR A 55 -6.69 -0.53 11.53
C TYR A 55 -8.09 0.06 11.32
N SER A 56 -8.32 0.84 10.25
CA SER A 56 -9.68 1.24 9.87
C SER A 56 -10.43 0.14 9.13
N ALA A 57 -11.72 -0.01 9.44
CA ALA A 57 -12.62 -0.89 8.72
C ALA A 57 -12.95 -0.33 7.32
N ARG A 58 -13.28 -1.22 6.39
CA ARG A 58 -13.72 -0.90 5.04
C ARG A 58 -15.20 -1.20 4.89
N SER A 59 -15.94 -0.32 4.21
CA SER A 59 -17.35 -0.54 3.88
C SER A 59 -17.52 -1.57 2.76
N ARG A 60 -17.35 -2.84 3.11
CA ARG A 60 -17.45 -4.03 2.27
C ARG A 60 -18.04 -5.18 3.10
N PRO A 61 -18.64 -6.22 2.48
CA PRO A 61 -19.10 -7.40 3.19
C PRO A 61 -18.02 -7.98 4.11
N GLY A 62 -18.41 -8.35 5.32
CA GLY A 62 -17.49 -8.80 6.38
C GLY A 62 -16.75 -7.67 7.12
N ALA A 63 -16.83 -6.42 6.65
CA ALA A 63 -16.10 -5.27 7.21
C ALA A 63 -14.60 -5.55 7.42
N PRO A 64 -13.83 -5.78 6.33
CA PRO A 64 -12.40 -6.05 6.43
C PRO A 64 -11.65 -4.84 6.98
N VAL A 65 -10.53 -5.09 7.66
CA VAL A 65 -9.72 -4.10 8.37
C VAL A 65 -8.37 -3.96 7.67
N ALA A 66 -7.93 -2.72 7.46
CA ALA A 66 -6.60 -2.42 6.88
C ALA A 66 -5.49 -2.62 7.93
N ALA A 67 -5.23 -3.88 8.31
CA ALA A 67 -4.20 -4.22 9.29
C ALA A 67 -2.80 -4.26 8.65
N PRO A 68 -1.78 -3.59 9.22
CA PRO A 68 -0.38 -3.78 8.85
C PRO A 68 0.04 -5.25 8.92
N ILE A 69 0.92 -5.68 8.01
CA ILE A 69 1.47 -7.04 7.94
C ILE A 69 2.98 -7.01 7.72
N THR A 70 3.66 -8.09 8.10
CA THR A 70 5.09 -8.28 7.80
C THR A 70 5.29 -8.86 6.39
N TRP A 71 6.51 -8.73 5.86
CA TRP A 71 6.89 -9.39 4.59
C TRP A 71 6.80 -10.92 4.63
N ALA A 72 6.99 -11.52 5.81
CA ALA A 72 6.83 -12.97 5.98
C ALA A 72 5.36 -13.39 5.88
N GLU A 73 4.47 -12.67 6.58
CA GLU A 73 3.02 -12.89 6.53
C GLU A 73 2.44 -12.66 5.13
N MET A 74 2.97 -11.70 4.37
CA MET A 74 2.53 -11.43 3.00
C MET A 74 2.62 -12.66 2.09
N LYS A 75 3.52 -13.61 2.36
CA LYS A 75 3.67 -14.84 1.58
C LYS A 75 2.58 -15.88 1.86
N THR A 76 1.89 -15.76 2.98
CA THR A 76 0.91 -16.74 3.46
C THR A 76 -0.51 -16.18 3.54
N ILE A 77 -0.67 -14.86 3.52
CA ILE A 77 -1.98 -14.22 3.45
C ILE A 77 -2.64 -14.54 2.10
N ASP A 78 -3.86 -15.02 2.18
CA ASP A 78 -4.67 -15.51 1.08
C ASP A 78 -5.42 -14.40 0.34
N ALA A 79 -5.85 -13.37 1.08
CA ALA A 79 -6.66 -12.28 0.53
C ALA A 79 -6.39 -10.92 1.20
N PRO A 80 -6.61 -9.80 0.49
CA PRO A 80 -6.55 -8.45 1.08
C PRO A 80 -7.57 -8.22 2.21
N SER A 81 -8.59 -9.07 2.33
CA SER A 81 -9.64 -9.03 3.35
C SER A 81 -9.40 -10.01 4.51
N HIS A 82 -8.17 -10.52 4.67
CA HIS A 82 -7.80 -11.52 5.67
C HIS A 82 -8.23 -11.15 7.10
N PHE A 83 -8.08 -9.88 7.48
CA PHE A 83 -8.55 -9.38 8.77
C PHE A 83 -9.87 -8.65 8.64
N HIS A 84 -10.75 -8.81 9.62
CA HIS A 84 -12.02 -8.11 9.71
C HIS A 84 -12.36 -7.68 11.14
N VAL A 85 -13.42 -6.89 11.30
CA VAL A 85 -13.81 -6.32 12.62
C VAL A 85 -14.10 -7.37 13.70
N GLY A 86 -14.41 -8.61 13.30
CA GLY A 86 -14.61 -9.74 14.22
C GLY A 86 -13.31 -10.23 14.88
N ASP A 87 -12.16 -9.96 14.26
CA ASP A 87 -10.84 -10.38 14.73
C ASP A 87 -10.27 -9.45 15.81
N ALA A 88 -11.12 -8.79 16.59
CA ALA A 88 -10.71 -7.70 17.49
C ALA A 88 -9.58 -8.11 18.46
N ALA A 89 -9.59 -9.35 18.96
CA ALA A 89 -8.53 -9.86 19.83
C ALA A 89 -7.19 -10.00 19.09
N GLU A 90 -7.20 -10.58 17.89
CA GLU A 90 -6.00 -10.73 17.06
C GLU A 90 -5.49 -9.37 16.59
N LEU A 91 -6.37 -8.46 16.15
CA LEU A 91 -6.00 -7.09 15.77
C LEU A 91 -5.32 -6.32 16.91
N LYS A 92 -5.79 -6.47 18.16
CA LYS A 92 -5.14 -5.86 19.34
C LYS A 92 -3.76 -6.45 19.61
N LYS A 93 -3.60 -7.76 19.47
CA LYS A 93 -2.30 -8.44 19.57
C LYS A 93 -1.34 -7.95 18.48
N ARG A 94 -1.82 -7.82 17.24
CA ARG A 94 -1.05 -7.30 16.11
C ARG A 94 -0.61 -5.86 16.32
N ALA A 95 -1.48 -5.01 16.87
CA ALA A 95 -1.15 -3.60 17.16
C ALA A 95 0.04 -3.44 18.12
N THR A 96 0.35 -4.48 18.90
CA THR A 96 1.50 -4.50 19.83
C THR A 96 2.59 -5.50 19.40
N TYR A 97 2.47 -6.08 18.20
CA TYR A 97 3.40 -7.10 17.74
C TYR A 97 4.78 -6.50 17.42
N LYS A 98 5.82 -7.02 18.09
CA LYS A 98 7.19 -6.50 17.99
C LYS A 98 7.73 -6.44 16.55
N ALA A 99 7.35 -7.39 15.69
CA ALA A 99 7.79 -7.41 14.29
C ALA A 99 7.19 -6.25 13.46
N LEU A 100 6.15 -5.59 13.96
CA LEU A 100 5.53 -4.40 13.38
C LEU A 100 5.93 -3.12 14.13
N ALA A 101 6.86 -3.19 15.09
CA ALA A 101 7.36 -2.01 15.77
C ALA A 101 7.99 -1.04 14.75
N GLY A 102 7.56 0.23 14.79
CA GLY A 102 8.02 1.25 13.83
C GLY A 102 7.40 1.14 12.44
N TRP A 103 6.47 0.20 12.19
CA TRP A 103 5.79 0.10 10.90
C TRP A 103 5.14 1.45 10.53
N GLY A 104 5.30 1.86 9.26
CA GLY A 104 4.80 3.12 8.75
C GLY A 104 5.64 4.35 9.14
N ARG A 105 6.76 4.19 9.85
CA ARG A 105 7.75 5.24 10.06
C ARG A 105 9.02 4.93 9.28
N ALA A 106 9.56 5.93 8.62
CA ALA A 106 10.85 5.86 7.95
C ALA A 106 11.56 7.22 8.09
N ASP A 107 12.72 7.21 8.74
CA ASP A 107 13.59 8.39 8.83
C ASP A 107 14.50 8.40 7.60
N GLN A 108 13.91 8.70 6.44
CA GLN A 108 14.57 8.70 5.14
C GLN A 108 14.17 9.94 4.33
N SER A 109 15.10 10.45 3.53
CA SER A 109 14.87 11.53 2.58
C SER A 109 14.96 11.02 1.14
N LEU A 110 14.30 11.72 0.21
CA LEU A 110 14.47 11.42 -1.20
C LEU A 110 15.92 11.78 -1.61
N PRO A 111 16.66 10.85 -2.23
CA PRO A 111 18.03 11.10 -2.67
C PRO A 111 18.02 12.13 -3.80
N ASN A 112 18.89 13.14 -3.72
CA ASN A 112 19.17 14.16 -4.74
C ASN A 112 17.94 14.56 -5.59
N LEU A 113 17.11 15.47 -5.06
CA LEU A 113 16.01 16.11 -5.80
C LEU A 113 16.48 16.75 -7.11
#